data_AF-A0A1C9WM70-F1
#
_entry.id   AF-A0A1C9WM70-F1
#
_cell.length_a   1.000
_cell.length_b   1.000
_cell.length_c   1.000
_cell.angle_alpha   90.00
_cell.angle_beta   90.00
_cell.angle_gamma   90.00
#
_symmetry.space_group_name_H-M   'P 1'
#
loop_
_entity.id
_entity.type
_entity.pdbx_description
1 polymer ?
#
loop_
_entity_poly.entity_id
_entity_poly.type
_entity_poly.pdbx_seq_one_letter_code
_entity_poly.pdbx_strand_id
1 'polypeptide(L)'
;MAENGEVVAYTEEEYGVRKDDGSGLVKPVNSARGLLLMAIVVSALDCLVLYGLIRIVIDGTWEILAETWWVLIVGIFVPWVCWSYYLQERRAEKLRAARKLPRPVE
;
A
#
# COMPACT_ATOMS: atom_id res chain seq x y z
N MET A 1 -6.78 -15.18 15.17
CA MET A 1 -5.84 -15.92 16.04
C MET A 1 -4.44 -15.30 15.89
N ALA A 2 -3.44 -15.78 16.63
CA ALA A 2 -2.04 -15.45 16.35
C ALA A 2 -1.39 -16.54 15.49
N GLU A 3 -0.33 -16.21 14.74
CA GLU A 3 0.39 -17.13 13.84
C GLU A 3 0.91 -18.39 14.55
N ASN A 4 1.15 -18.30 15.86
CA ASN A 4 1.56 -19.41 16.72
C ASN A 4 0.38 -20.25 17.26
N GLY A 5 -0.86 -19.96 16.85
CA GLY A 5 -2.08 -20.64 17.30
C GLY A 5 -2.66 -20.12 18.63
N GLU A 6 -2.06 -19.09 19.24
CA GLU A 6 -2.57 -18.50 20.48
C GLU A 6 -3.76 -17.56 20.23
N VAL A 7 -4.71 -17.54 21.15
CA VAL A 7 -5.80 -16.54 21.14
C VAL A 7 -5.29 -15.30 21.85
N VAL A 8 -4.83 -14.33 21.06
CA VAL A 8 -4.29 -13.05 21.54
C VAL A 8 -5.24 -11.92 21.14
N ALA A 9 -5.57 -11.06 22.10
CA ALA A 9 -6.32 -9.83 21.84
C ALA A 9 -5.37 -8.74 21.36
N TYR A 10 -5.62 -8.20 20.16
CA TYR A 10 -4.88 -7.08 19.57
C TYR A 10 -5.74 -5.82 19.63
N THR A 11 -5.14 -4.66 19.90
CA THR A 11 -5.79 -3.38 19.60
C THR A 11 -5.80 -3.13 18.09
N GLU A 12 -6.67 -2.23 17.60
CA GLU A 12 -6.72 -1.89 16.17
C GLU A 12 -5.35 -1.43 15.62
N GLU A 13 -4.58 -0.70 16.44
CA GLU A 13 -3.25 -0.21 16.10
C GLU A 13 -2.19 -1.31 16.06
N GLU A 14 -2.30 -2.32 16.93
CA GLU A 14 -1.40 -3.48 16.98
C GLU A 14 -1.70 -4.49 15.86
N TYR A 15 -2.96 -4.56 15.45
CA TYR A 15 -3.45 -5.41 14.37
C TYR A 15 -2.93 -4.90 13.01
N GLY A 16 -2.99 -3.59 12.78
CA GLY A 16 -2.44 -2.97 11.56
C GLY A 16 -3.34 -3.17 10.35
N VAL A 17 -2.77 -3.62 9.23
CA VAL A 17 -3.53 -3.85 7.98
C VAL A 17 -4.30 -5.16 8.05
N ARG A 18 -5.52 -5.19 7.51
CA ARG A 18 -6.42 -6.35 7.46
C ARG A 18 -5.69 -7.61 6.96
N LYS A 19 -5.86 -8.72 7.70
CA LYS A 19 -5.18 -10.00 7.48
C LYS A 19 -6.08 -11.07 6.87
N ASP A 20 -7.30 -10.71 6.50
CA ASP A 20 -8.26 -11.63 5.91
C ASP A 20 -7.70 -12.24 4.62
N ASP A 21 -7.65 -13.57 4.54
CA ASP A 21 -7.36 -14.24 3.27
C ASP A 21 -8.51 -14.05 2.26
N GLY A 22 -9.71 -13.67 2.75
CA GLY A 22 -10.93 -13.62 1.95
C GLY A 22 -11.22 -14.96 1.26
N SER A 23 -12.34 -15.09 0.55
CA SER A 23 -12.51 -16.21 -0.41
C SER A 23 -11.66 -16.03 -1.67
N GLY A 24 -10.57 -15.27 -1.58
CA GLY A 24 -9.75 -14.84 -2.70
C GLY A 24 -8.81 -15.94 -3.17
N LEU A 25 -8.71 -16.12 -4.50
CA LEU A 25 -7.78 -17.07 -5.11
C LEU A 25 -6.30 -16.70 -4.89
N VAL A 26 -6.03 -15.43 -4.52
CA VAL A 26 -4.68 -14.87 -4.37
C VAL A 26 -4.52 -14.35 -2.95
N LYS A 27 -3.49 -14.83 -2.25
CA LYS A 27 -3.15 -14.37 -0.90
C LYS A 27 -2.78 -12.88 -0.91
N PRO A 28 -3.38 -12.05 -0.04
CA PRO A 28 -3.07 -10.63 0.01
C PRO A 28 -1.66 -10.36 0.53
N VAL A 29 -0.99 -9.37 -0.06
CA VAL A 29 0.31 -8.89 0.42
C VAL A 29 0.09 -7.99 1.63
N ASN A 30 0.15 -8.59 2.83
CA ASN A 30 -0.19 -7.93 4.10
C ASN A 30 1.01 -7.86 5.08
N SER A 31 2.24 -8.00 4.58
CA SER A 31 3.48 -7.86 5.34
C SER A 31 4.11 -6.48 5.11
N ALA A 32 4.80 -5.88 6.09
CA ALA A 32 5.40 -4.56 5.88
C ALA A 32 6.44 -4.56 4.75
N ARG A 33 7.20 -5.65 4.60
CA ARG A 33 8.17 -5.79 3.50
C ARG A 33 7.50 -5.88 2.14
N GLY A 34 6.42 -6.65 2.02
CA GLY A 34 5.65 -6.76 0.79
C GLY A 34 4.97 -5.44 0.42
N LEU A 35 4.38 -4.76 1.40
CA LEU A 35 3.78 -3.44 1.21
C LEU A 35 4.82 -2.37 0.84
N LEU A 36 6.02 -2.43 1.41
CA LEU A 36 7.14 -1.55 1.00
C LEU A 36 7.52 -1.78 -0.46
N LEU A 37 7.66 -3.05 -0.87
CA LEU A 37 7.98 -3.40 -2.25
C LEU A 37 6.90 -2.86 -3.19
N MET A 38 5.63 -3.08 -2.85
CA MET A 38 4.50 -2.55 -3.63
C MET A 38 4.53 -1.03 -3.73
N ALA A 39 4.75 -0.33 -2.61
CA ALA A 39 4.84 1.13 -2.60
C ALA A 39 5.98 1.64 -3.51
N ILE A 40 7.15 0.99 -3.49
CA ILE A 40 8.28 1.36 -4.36
C ILE A 40 7.95 1.10 -5.83
N VAL A 41 7.40 -0.07 -6.17
CA VAL A 41 7.05 -0.43 -7.55
C VAL A 41 6.00 0.54 -8.10
N VAL A 42 4.96 0.81 -7.31
CA VAL A 42 3.91 1.76 -7.68
C VAL A 42 4.47 3.17 -7.87
N SER A 43 5.34 3.64 -6.97
CA SER A 43 6.01 4.94 -7.14
C SER A 43 6.90 4.99 -8.38
N ALA A 44 7.60 3.90 -8.72
CA ALA A 44 8.43 3.84 -9.92
C ALA A 44 7.59 3.89 -11.20
N LEU A 45 6.43 3.22 -11.23
CA LEU A 45 5.48 3.31 -12.34
C LEU A 45 4.88 4.71 -12.45
N ASP A 46 4.56 5.33 -11.32
CA ASP A 46 4.05 6.70 -11.28
C ASP A 46 5.07 7.72 -11.83
N CYS A 47 6.37 7.51 -11.59
CA CYS A 47 7.41 8.33 -12.23
C CYS A 47 7.37 8.27 -13.77
N LEU A 48 7.01 7.13 -14.37
CA LEU A 48 6.86 7.02 -15.83
C LEU A 48 5.63 7.80 -16.32
N VAL A 49 4.55 7.80 -15.54
CA VAL A 49 3.35 8.60 -15.82
C VAL A 49 3.67 10.10 -15.74
N LEU A 50 4.37 10.52 -14.68
CA LEU A 50 4.85 11.90 -14.51
C LEU A 50 5.75 12.34 -15.66
N TYR A 51 6.63 11.46 -16.15
CA TYR A 51 7.43 11.75 -17.34
C TYR A 51 6.55 12.03 -18.57
N GLY A 52 5.51 11.22 -18.79
CA GLY A 52 4.53 11.44 -19.86
C GLY A 52 3.79 12.77 -19.73
N LEU A 53 3.39 13.15 -18.52
CA LEU A 53 2.75 14.44 -18.26
C LEU A 53 3.67 15.63 -18.56
N ILE A 54 4.94 15.55 -18.16
CA ILE A 54 5.94 16.56 -18.48
C ILE A 54 6.12 16.68 -20.00
N ARG A 55 6.14 15.55 -20.73
CA ARG A 55 6.20 15.54 -22.20
C ARG A 55 5.01 16.24 -22.83
N ILE A 56 3.80 15.99 -22.35
CA ILE A 56 2.58 16.65 -22.85
C ILE A 56 2.68 18.17 -22.71
N VAL A 57 3.18 18.65 -21.56
CA VAL A 57 3.38 20.09 -21.32
C VAL A 57 4.42 20.69 -22.26
N ILE A 58 5.54 20.00 -22.48
CA ILE A 58 6.63 20.46 -23.36
C ILE A 58 6.18 20.47 -24.83
N ASP A 59 5.50 19.41 -25.27
CA ASP A 59 5.08 19.23 -26.66
C ASP A 59 3.78 20.02 -26.96
N GLY A 60 3.14 20.59 -25.93
CA GLY A 60 1.95 21.43 -26.06
C GLY A 60 0.66 20.68 -26.43
N THR A 61 0.63 19.36 -26.21
CA THR A 61 -0.48 18.45 -26.59
C THR A 61 -1.58 18.41 -25.52
N TRP A 62 -2.12 19.58 -25.19
CA TRP A 62 -3.08 19.77 -24.10
C TRP A 62 -4.40 18.99 -24.28
N GLU A 63 -4.78 18.68 -25.51
CA GLU A 63 -5.92 17.83 -25.85
C GLU A 63 -5.81 16.44 -25.22
N ILE A 64 -4.61 15.85 -25.22
CA ILE A 64 -4.36 14.54 -24.61
C ILE A 64 -4.58 14.64 -23.10
N LEU A 65 -4.07 15.70 -22.47
CA LEU A 65 -4.25 15.92 -21.03
C LEU A 65 -5.74 16.11 -20.67
N ALA A 66 -6.51 16.78 -21.52
CA ALA A 66 -7.94 16.99 -21.30
C ALA A 66 -8.73 15.67 -21.35
N GLU A 67 -8.32 14.71 -22.16
CA GLU A 67 -8.92 13.36 -22.20
C GLU A 67 -8.42 12.46 -21.07
N THR A 68 -7.16 12.60 -20.66
CA THR A 68 -6.52 11.73 -19.65
C THR A 68 -6.32 12.39 -18.29
N TRP A 69 -7.05 13.46 -17.97
CA TRP A 69 -6.86 14.25 -16.73
C TRP A 69 -6.98 13.41 -15.45
N TRP A 70 -7.81 12.37 -15.47
CA TRP A 70 -8.03 11.44 -14.34
C TRP A 70 -6.76 10.68 -13.94
N VAL A 71 -5.78 10.57 -14.84
CA VAL A 71 -4.47 9.96 -14.56
C VAL A 71 -3.73 10.73 -13.46
N LEU A 72 -3.92 12.05 -13.33
CA LEU A 72 -3.36 12.83 -12.23
C LEU A 72 -3.94 12.41 -10.88
N ILE A 73 -5.25 12.14 -10.82
CA ILE A 73 -5.90 11.69 -9.59
C ILE A 73 -5.37 10.30 -9.22
N VAL A 74 -5.35 9.38 -10.18
CA VAL A 74 -4.87 8.00 -9.96
C VAL A 74 -3.39 7.98 -9.57
N GLY A 75 -2.57 8.77 -10.25
CA GLY A 75 -1.13 8.88 -10.00
C GLY A 75 -0.82 9.41 -8.60
N ILE A 76 -1.66 10.26 -8.02
CA ILE A 76 -1.48 10.70 -6.62
C ILE A 76 -2.08 9.68 -5.64
N PHE A 77 -3.30 9.22 -5.89
CA PHE A 77 -4.03 8.38 -4.94
C PHE A 77 -3.40 7.00 -4.75
N VAL A 78 -2.99 6.34 -5.83
CA VAL A 78 -2.52 4.95 -5.76
C VAL A 78 -1.20 4.83 -4.97
N PRO A 79 -0.15 5.63 -5.24
CA PRO A 79 1.04 5.62 -4.39
C PRO A 79 0.73 6.02 -2.95
N TRP A 80 -0.14 7.02 -2.73
CA TRP A 80 -0.52 7.45 -1.39
C TRP A 80 -1.14 6.32 -0.56
N VAL A 81 -2.05 5.55 -1.17
CA VAL A 81 -2.67 4.37 -0.52
C VAL A 81 -1.65 3.27 -0.24
N CYS A 82 -0.72 2.99 -1.17
CA CYS A 82 0.32 1.99 -0.92
C CYS A 82 1.24 2.40 0.24
N TRP A 83 1.63 3.67 0.30
CA TRP A 83 2.44 4.19 1.40
C TRP A 83 1.68 4.24 2.72
N SER A 84 0.39 4.56 2.72
CA SER A 84 -0.42 4.59 3.95
C SER A 84 -0.53 3.21 4.57
N TYR A 85 -0.79 2.17 3.78
CA TYR A 85 -0.81 0.78 4.24
C TYR A 85 0.56 0.31 4.74
N TYR A 86 1.65 0.65 4.03
CA TYR A 86 2.99 0.35 4.50
C TYR A 86 3.27 0.99 5.87
N LEU A 87 2.95 2.27 6.04
CA LEU A 87 3.18 2.98 7.30
C LEU A 87 2.32 2.43 8.43
N GLN A 88 1.06 2.07 8.16
CA GLN A 88 0.17 1.43 9.12
C GLN A 88 0.75 0.10 9.59
N GLU A 89 1.18 -0.77 8.67
CA GLU A 89 1.76 -2.06 9.02
C GLU A 89 3.11 -1.92 9.75
N ARG A 90 3.95 -0.97 9.33
CA ARG A 90 5.23 -0.67 9.99
C ARG A 90 5.04 -0.19 11.43
N ARG A 91 3.97 0.56 11.72
CA ARG A 91 3.62 0.99 13.07
C ARG A 91 3.13 -0.20 13.91
N ALA A 92 2.24 -1.01 13.36
CA ALA A 92 1.73 -2.22 14.02
C ALA A 92 2.86 -3.21 14.35
N GLU A 93 3.81 -3.44 13.43
CA GLU A 93 4.98 -4.28 13.67
C GLU A 93 5.83 -3.77 14.84
N LYS A 94 6.03 -2.45 14.96
CA LYS A 94 6.78 -1.84 16.07
C LYS A 94 6.06 -2.03 17.41
N LEU A 95 4.74 -1.83 17.44
CA LEU A 95 3.92 -2.02 18.65
C LEU A 95 3.91 -3.49 19.09
N ARG A 96 3.78 -4.42 18.14
CA ARG A 96 3.89 -5.87 18.39
C ARG A 96 5.25 -6.25 18.94
N ALA A 97 6.33 -5.74 18.36
CA ALA A 97 7.68 -5.99 18.86
C ALA A 97 7.86 -5.46 20.30
N ALA A 98 7.29 -4.31 20.63
CA ALA A 98 7.35 -3.74 21.97
C ALA A 98 6.62 -4.60 23.02
N ARG A 99 5.48 -5.18 22.67
CA ARG A 99 4.70 -6.08 23.57
C ARG A 99 5.02 -7.57 23.41
N LYS A 100 6.00 -7.92 22.57
CA LYS A 100 6.36 -9.31 22.21
C LYS A 100 5.16 -10.13 21.73
N LEU A 101 4.27 -9.49 20.98
CA LEU A 101 3.08 -10.15 20.44
C LEU A 101 3.41 -10.87 19.13
N PRO A 102 2.94 -12.11 18.93
CA PRO A 102 3.01 -12.80 17.66
C PRO A 102 2.21 -12.05 16.58
N ARG A 103 2.45 -12.36 15.30
CA ARG A 103 1.71 -11.73 14.20
C ARG A 103 0.25 -12.20 14.22
N PRO A 104 -0.73 -11.29 14.06
CA PRO A 104 -2.12 -11.68 13.90
C PRO A 104 -2.31 -12.40 12.56
N VAL A 105 -3.08 -13.48 12.60
CA VAL A 105 -3.60 -14.21 11.44
C VAL A 105 -5.10 -14.42 11.68
N GLU A 106 -5.93 -14.22 10.68
CA GLU A 106 -7.35 -14.55 10.81
C GLU A 106 -7.60 -16.03 10.59
#